data_AF-A0A419FXS8-F1
#
_entry.id   AF-A0A419FXS8-F1
#
_cell.length_a   1.000
_cell.length_b   1.000
_cell.length_c   1.000
_cell.angle_alpha   90.00
_cell.angle_beta   90.00
_cell.angle_gamma   90.00
#
_symmetry.space_group_name_H-M   'P 1'
#
loop_
_entity.id
_entity.type
_entity.pdbx_description
1 polymer ?
#
loop_
_entity_poly.entity_id
_entity_poly.type
_entity_poly.pdbx_seq_one_letter_code
_entity_poly.pdbx_strand_id
1 'polypeptide(L)'
;MSTDVKIYGLCLERLKFQINNAKQRTEGKHVLLELLESYNTRDIEDIIDILELYDIEERTFEALWSKLEELAYTVSVLTTETLIFNITEEGHIGLYLAVNAHQTYELHSDGITISRHA
;
A
#
# COMPACT_ATOMS: atom_id res chain seq x y z
N MET A 1 26.32 -7.76 3.99
CA MET A 1 25.43 -7.25 2.92
C MET A 1 24.72 -6.06 3.52
N SER A 2 24.88 -4.85 2.96
CA SER A 2 24.16 -3.69 3.50
C SER A 2 22.67 -3.93 3.26
N THR A 3 21.93 -4.06 4.34
CA THR A 3 20.47 -4.20 4.37
C THR A 3 19.83 -2.83 4.20
N ASP A 4 20.20 -2.12 3.13
CA ASP A 4 19.60 -0.82 2.83
C ASP A 4 18.18 -1.07 2.35
N VAL A 5 17.22 -0.78 3.22
CA VAL A 5 15.80 -0.92 2.94
C VAL A 5 15.41 0.15 1.92
N LYS A 6 15.00 -0.28 0.72
CA LYS A 6 14.54 0.62 -0.33
C LYS A 6 13.10 1.02 -0.06
N ILE A 7 12.84 2.32 0.04
CA ILE A 7 11.49 2.88 0.21
C ILE A 7 10.95 3.51 -1.08
N TYR A 8 11.68 3.41 -2.20
CA TYR A 8 11.22 3.61 -3.58
C TYR A 8 10.23 4.76 -3.78
N GLY A 9 10.68 5.96 -4.19
CA GLY A 9 9.80 7.10 -4.50
C GLY A 9 8.89 7.62 -3.35
N LEU A 10 8.66 6.84 -2.29
CA LEU A 10 7.83 7.19 -1.15
C LEU A 10 8.63 8.04 -0.18
N CYS A 11 8.03 9.16 0.20
CA CYS A 11 8.54 10.00 1.27
C CYS A 11 7.95 9.50 2.61
N LEU A 12 8.76 8.83 3.42
CA LEU A 12 8.33 8.25 4.70
C LEU A 12 7.74 9.31 5.65
N GLU A 13 8.28 10.52 5.67
CA GLU A 13 7.75 11.61 6.50
C GLU A 13 6.37 12.08 6.03
N ARG A 14 6.14 12.14 4.71
CA ARG A 14 4.83 12.45 4.14
C ARG A 14 3.81 11.35 4.47
N LEU A 15 4.22 10.10 4.36
CA LEU A 15 3.40 8.94 4.68
C LEU A 15 2.97 8.94 6.16
N LYS A 16 3.91 9.16 7.10
CA LYS A 16 3.60 9.30 8.53
C LYS A 16 2.59 10.42 8.78
N PHE A 17 2.75 11.56 8.11
CA PHE A 17 1.81 12.67 8.22
C PHE A 17 0.40 12.29 7.72
N GLN A 18 0.30 11.60 6.58
CA GLN A 18 -0.98 11.14 6.04
C GLN A 18 -1.65 10.08 6.94
N ILE A 19 -0.88 9.15 7.50
CA ILE A 19 -1.36 8.15 8.47
C ILE A 19 -1.98 8.84 9.68
N ASN A 20 -1.30 9.84 10.26
CA ASN A 20 -1.83 10.58 11.40
C ASN A 20 -3.14 11.28 11.06
N ASN A 21 -3.21 11.93 9.90
CA ASN A 21 -4.44 12.56 9.43
C ASN A 21 -5.56 11.54 9.19
N ALA A 22 -5.24 10.38 8.60
CA ALA A 22 -6.18 9.29 8.39
C ALA A 22 -6.76 8.80 9.71
N LYS A 23 -5.92 8.50 10.70
CA LYS A 23 -6.35 8.07 12.04
C LYS A 23 -7.29 9.07 12.71
N GLN A 24 -6.99 10.36 12.62
CA GLN A 24 -7.86 11.42 13.15
C GLN A 24 -9.21 11.48 12.40
N ARG A 25 -9.21 11.33 11.07
CA ARG A 25 -10.44 11.31 10.28
C ARG A 25 -11.31 10.10 10.57
N THR A 26 -10.71 8.97 10.90
CA THR A 26 -11.38 7.69 11.12
C THR A 26 -11.67 7.41 12.59
N GLU A 27 -11.26 8.28 13.51
CA GLU A 27 -11.53 8.13 14.93
C GLU A 27 -13.05 8.02 15.20
N GLY A 28 -13.45 6.94 15.88
CA GLY A 28 -14.86 6.66 16.14
C GLY A 28 -15.68 6.21 14.92
N LYS A 29 -15.06 5.93 13.78
CA LYS A 29 -15.73 5.44 12.56
C LYS A 29 -15.39 3.98 12.27
N HIS A 30 -16.36 3.24 11.74
CA HIS A 30 -16.15 1.89 11.20
C HIS A 30 -15.62 1.98 9.75
N VAL A 31 -14.34 2.29 9.62
CA VAL A 31 -13.62 2.28 8.34
C VAL A 31 -12.64 1.12 8.33
N LEU A 32 -12.65 0.30 7.27
CA LEU A 32 -11.71 -0.82 7.12
C LEU A 32 -10.41 -0.34 6.46
N LEU A 33 -10.53 0.41 5.38
CA LEU A 33 -9.43 0.96 4.59
C LEU A 33 -9.62 2.46 4.41
N GLU A 34 -8.57 3.24 4.65
CA GLU A 34 -8.55 4.68 4.43
C GLU A 34 -7.45 5.01 3.41
N LEU A 35 -7.82 5.67 2.32
CA LEU A 35 -6.88 6.06 1.26
C LEU A 35 -5.89 7.13 1.77
N LEU A 36 -4.60 6.91 1.53
CA LEU A 36 -3.51 7.84 1.88
C LEU A 36 -2.97 8.59 0.67
N GLU A 37 -2.63 7.85 -0.38
CA GLU A 37 -2.09 8.37 -1.65
C GLU A 37 -2.77 7.66 -2.82
N SER A 38 -2.99 8.37 -3.92
CA SER A 38 -3.45 7.80 -5.20
C SER A 38 -2.49 8.24 -6.30
N TYR A 39 -2.04 7.29 -7.09
CA TYR A 39 -1.22 7.50 -8.27
C TYR A 39 -2.18 7.53 -9.46
N ASN A 40 -2.51 8.72 -9.94
CA ASN A 40 -3.62 8.98 -10.89
C ASN A 40 -3.34 8.49 -12.32
N THR A 41 -2.87 7.27 -12.45
CA THR A 41 -2.55 6.58 -13.69
C THR A 41 -2.73 5.07 -13.47
N ARG A 42 -2.95 4.36 -14.57
CA ARG A 42 -2.91 2.89 -14.62
C ARG A 42 -1.74 2.40 -15.49
N ASP A 43 -1.00 3.35 -16.07
CA ASP A 43 0.12 3.03 -16.93
C ASP A 43 1.26 2.49 -16.07
N ILE A 44 1.75 1.30 -16.42
CA ILE A 44 2.80 0.61 -15.67
C ILE A 44 4.08 1.45 -15.67
N GLU A 45 4.42 2.09 -16.78
CA GLU A 45 5.63 2.89 -16.91
C GLU A 45 5.55 4.13 -16.04
N ASP A 46 4.41 4.83 -16.03
CA ASP A 46 4.22 5.97 -15.14
C ASP A 46 4.37 5.58 -13.67
N ILE A 47 3.82 4.42 -13.26
CA ILE A 47 3.92 3.96 -11.87
C ILE A 47 5.36 3.59 -11.52
N ILE A 48 6.07 2.91 -12.43
CA ILE A 48 7.49 2.59 -12.26
C ILE A 48 8.31 3.87 -12.10
N ASP A 49 8.04 4.90 -12.91
CA ASP A 49 8.75 6.18 -12.85
C ASP A 49 8.42 6.94 -11.56
N ILE A 50 7.14 7.05 -11.20
CA ILE A 50 6.68 7.79 -10.01
C ILE A 50 7.22 7.16 -8.71
N LEU A 51 7.21 5.82 -8.63
CA LEU A 51 7.69 5.09 -7.46
C LEU A 51 9.17 4.70 -7.58
N GLU A 52 9.84 5.07 -8.66
CA GLU A 52 11.25 4.75 -8.93
C GLU A 52 11.56 3.24 -8.83
N LEU A 53 10.63 2.38 -9.28
CA LEU A 53 10.73 0.91 -9.25
C LEU A 53 11.56 0.35 -10.41
N TYR A 54 12.70 1.00 -10.72
CA TYR A 54 13.52 0.69 -11.89
C TYR A 54 14.21 -0.67 -11.86
N ASP A 55 14.14 -1.38 -10.72
CA ASP A 55 14.64 -2.75 -10.57
C ASP A 55 13.61 -3.83 -10.95
N ILE A 56 12.44 -3.44 -11.47
CA ILE A 56 11.52 -4.36 -12.14
C ILE A 56 12.12 -4.81 -13.47
N GLU A 57 12.44 -6.10 -13.59
CA GLU A 57 12.96 -6.70 -14.82
C GLU A 57 11.86 -6.95 -15.86
N GLU A 58 10.71 -7.45 -15.41
CA GLU A 58 9.56 -7.77 -16.26
C GLU A 58 8.51 -6.66 -16.16
N ARG A 59 8.26 -5.96 -17.26
CA ARG A 59 7.28 -4.85 -17.30
C ARG A 59 5.85 -5.34 -17.48
N THR A 60 5.42 -6.23 -16.59
CA THR A 60 4.06 -6.78 -16.53
C THR A 60 3.33 -6.22 -15.32
N PHE A 61 1.99 -6.23 -15.38
CA PHE A 61 1.17 -5.78 -14.25
C PHE A 61 1.40 -6.66 -13.00
N GLU A 62 1.60 -7.96 -13.19
CA GLU A 62 1.87 -8.92 -12.10
C GLU A 62 3.20 -8.61 -11.39
N ALA A 63 4.27 -8.38 -12.16
CA ALA A 63 5.57 -8.02 -11.59
C ALA A 63 5.53 -6.66 -10.86
N LEU A 64 4.82 -5.68 -11.43
CA LEU A 64 4.57 -4.41 -10.75
C LEU A 64 3.81 -4.62 -9.44
N TRP A 65 2.73 -5.39 -9.47
CA TRP A 65 1.91 -5.65 -8.29
C TRP A 65 2.71 -6.32 -7.17
N SER A 66 3.52 -7.33 -7.51
CA SER A 66 4.42 -7.99 -6.56
C SER A 66 5.40 -7.00 -5.91
N LYS A 67 5.96 -6.05 -6.68
CA LYS A 67 6.81 -4.99 -6.11
C LYS A 67 6.05 -3.99 -5.24
N LEU A 68 4.82 -3.65 -5.60
CA LEU A 68 3.97 -2.81 -4.76
C LEU A 68 3.67 -3.51 -3.42
N GLU A 69 3.44 -4.83 -3.42
CA GLU A 69 3.25 -5.61 -2.19
C GLU A 69 4.51 -5.64 -1.32
N GLU A 70 5.70 -5.85 -1.91
CA GLU A 70 6.99 -5.76 -1.20
C GLU A 70 7.22 -4.37 -0.60
N LEU A 71 6.91 -3.31 -1.35
CA LEU A 71 7.02 -1.92 -0.91
C LEU A 71 6.05 -1.64 0.24
N ALA A 72 4.77 -2.03 0.09
CA ALA A 72 3.75 -1.89 1.13
C ALA A 72 4.14 -2.61 2.42
N TYR A 73 4.66 -3.83 2.34
CA TYR A 73 5.19 -4.56 3.49
C TYR A 73 6.32 -3.77 4.17
N THR A 74 7.27 -3.28 3.37
CA THR A 74 8.41 -2.51 3.87
C THR A 74 7.97 -1.25 4.61
N VAL A 75 7.09 -0.43 4.01
CA VAL A 75 6.62 0.80 4.66
C VAL A 75 5.68 0.53 5.83
N SER A 76 4.95 -0.58 5.81
CA SER A 76 4.15 -1.05 6.96
C SER A 76 5.03 -1.27 8.18
N VAL A 77 6.14 -2.01 8.01
CA VAL A 77 7.11 -2.26 9.09
C VAL A 77 7.72 -0.95 9.59
N LEU A 78 8.14 -0.06 8.68
CA LEU A 78 8.78 1.21 9.05
C LEU A 78 7.83 2.19 9.76
N THR A 79 6.53 2.09 9.51
CA THR A 79 5.51 2.96 10.12
C THR A 79 4.82 2.31 11.32
N THR A 80 5.00 1.01 11.54
CA THR A 80 4.22 0.21 12.52
C THR A 80 2.72 0.25 12.22
N GLU A 81 2.36 0.38 10.96
CA GLU A 81 0.97 0.35 10.47
C GLU A 81 0.80 -0.78 9.46
N THR A 82 -0.45 -1.13 9.14
CA THR A 82 -0.74 -2.02 8.02
C THR A 82 -1.12 -1.20 6.80
N LEU A 83 -0.25 -1.18 5.80
CA LEU A 83 -0.42 -0.45 4.54
C LEU A 83 -0.55 -1.44 3.39
N ILE A 84 -1.45 -1.16 2.45
CA ILE A 84 -1.69 -2.01 1.27
C ILE A 84 -1.86 -1.16 0.02
N PHE A 85 -1.39 -1.64 -1.12
CA PHE A 85 -1.81 -1.10 -2.40
C PHE A 85 -3.12 -1.77 -2.84
N ASN A 86 -4.05 -0.98 -3.37
CA ASN A 86 -5.26 -1.48 -4.00
C ASN A 86 -5.65 -0.57 -5.18
N ILE A 87 -6.55 -1.05 -6.02
CA ILE A 87 -7.15 -0.28 -7.10
C ILE A 87 -8.28 0.60 -6.53
N THR A 88 -8.24 1.90 -6.80
CA THR A 88 -9.27 2.85 -6.34
C THR A 88 -10.60 2.67 -7.08
N GLU A 89 -11.65 3.40 -6.72
CA GLU A 89 -12.94 3.34 -7.43
C GLU A 89 -12.83 3.87 -8.87
N GLU A 90 -11.94 4.84 -9.10
CA GLU A 90 -11.54 5.36 -10.41
C GLU A 90 -10.56 4.40 -11.13
N GLY A 91 -10.18 3.33 -10.43
CA GLY A 91 -9.22 2.29 -10.73
C GLY A 91 -7.78 2.74 -10.90
N HIS A 92 -7.38 3.77 -10.19
CA HIS A 92 -5.98 4.15 -10.07
C HIS A 92 -5.29 3.25 -9.03
N ILE A 93 -3.96 3.25 -8.97
CA ILE A 93 -3.28 2.57 -7.85
C ILE A 93 -3.33 3.51 -6.64
N GLY A 94 -3.78 3.00 -5.51
CA GLY A 94 -3.87 3.73 -4.25
C GLY A 94 -3.15 3.00 -3.13
N LEU A 95 -2.50 3.75 -2.24
CA LEU A 95 -1.95 3.27 -0.98
C LEU A 95 -2.96 3.53 0.14
N TYR A 96 -3.34 2.47 0.86
CA TYR A 96 -4.37 2.51 1.90
C TYR A 96 -3.77 2.16 3.26
N LEU A 97 -4.32 2.77 4.31
CA LEU A 97 -4.16 2.36 5.71
C LEU A 97 -5.29 1.39 6.09
N ALA A 98 -4.95 0.23 6.64
CA ALA A 98 -5.91 -0.64 7.30
C ALA A 98 -6.14 -0.18 8.74
N VAL A 99 -7.30 0.44 9.01
CA VAL A 99 -7.56 1.20 10.24
C VAL A 99 -8.03 0.31 11.41
N ASN A 100 -8.71 -0.79 11.12
CA ASN A 100 -9.32 -1.69 12.12
C ASN A 100 -8.89 -3.16 11.92
N ALA A 101 -7.60 -3.36 11.65
CA ALA A 101 -6.98 -4.67 11.42
C ALA A 101 -6.78 -5.49 12.71
N HIS A 102 -7.84 -5.68 13.50
CA HIS A 102 -7.85 -6.73 14.54
C HIS A 102 -8.31 -8.09 14.00
N GLN A 103 -8.38 -8.25 12.67
CA GLN A 103 -8.70 -9.50 12.00
C GLN A 103 -7.60 -9.76 10.96
N THR A 104 -6.96 -10.92 11.08
CA THR A 104 -6.03 -11.47 10.10
C THR A 104 -6.67 -11.45 8.71
N TYR A 105 -5.98 -10.88 7.73
CA TYR A 105 -6.40 -10.89 6.33
C TYR A 105 -5.66 -12.02 5.61
N GLU A 106 -6.40 -12.89 4.93
CA GLU A 106 -5.84 -13.80 3.95
C GLU A 106 -5.96 -13.12 2.57
N LEU A 107 -4.82 -12.78 1.98
CA LEU A 107 -4.73 -12.27 0.61
C LEU A 107 -4.92 -13.44 -0.35
N HIS A 108 -6.08 -13.48 -1.02
CA HIS A 108 -6.33 -14.38 -2.14
C HIS A 108 -6.37 -13.58 -3.44
N SER A 109 -5.98 -14.22 -4.54
CA SER A 109 -5.86 -13.65 -5.89
C SER A 109 -7.13 -13.00 -6.44
N ASP A 110 -8.29 -13.24 -5.81
CA ASP A 110 -9.61 -12.74 -6.21
C ASP A 110 -10.18 -11.67 -5.26
N GLY A 111 -9.40 -11.16 -4.30
CA GLY A 111 -9.78 -10.09 -3.38
C GLY A 111 -9.60 -10.43 -1.89
N ILE A 112 -9.83 -9.41 -1.04
CA ILE A 112 -9.64 -9.50 0.42
C ILE A 112 -10.80 -10.32 1.04
N THR A 113 -10.49 -11.49 1.60
CA THR A 113 -11.45 -12.29 2.38
C THR A 113 -11.14 -12.16 3.88
N ILE A 114 -12.18 -11.90 4.67
CA ILE A 114 -12.09 -11.76 6.12
C ILE A 114 -12.32 -13.13 6.76
N SER A 115 -11.29 -13.74 7.35
CA SER A 115 -11.40 -14.99 8.12
C SER A 115 -11.31 -14.71 9.62
N ARG A 116 -12.40 -14.99 10.35
CA ARG A 116 -12.43 -15.02 11.83
C ARG A 116 -12.06 -16.43 12.29
N HIS A 117 -10.91 -16.59 12.93
CA HIS A 117 -10.69 -17.76 13.79
C HIS A 117 -11.26 -17.47 15.18
N ALA A 118 -12.22 -18.30 15.58
CA ALA A 118 -12.81 -18.32 16.92
C ALA A 118 -11.90 -19.10 17.89
#